data_AF-A0A067F6N5-F1
#
_entry.id   AF-A0A067F6N5-F1
#
_cell.length_a   1.000
_cell.length_b   1.000
_cell.length_c   1.000
_cell.angle_alpha   90.00
_cell.angle_beta   90.00
_cell.angle_gamma   90.00
#
_symmetry.space_group_name_H-M   'P 1'
#
loop_
_entity.id
_entity.type
_entity.pdbx_description
1 polymer ?
#
loop_
_entity_poly.entity_id
_entity_poly.type
_entity_poly.pdbx_seq_one_letter_code
_entity_poly.pdbx_strand_id
1 'polypeptide(L)'
;MWLLTYNTFLEFICFHLLTDLFSSFVQGPLKNAIDWASRPPNVWADKAAAIVSAAGGSGGARAQYHLRQIGVYLDLHFVNKPEYFLNAFQPPAKFDSDGNLIDEESKEKLKAVLLALRAFTLRLQGIC
;
A
#
# COMPACT_ATOMS: atom_id res chain seq x y z
N MET A 1 0.21 -8.01 9.86
CA MET A 1 1.06 -7.01 9.20
C MET A 1 1.82 -7.72 8.09
N TRP A 2 1.29 -7.74 6.87
CA TRP A 2 1.95 -8.37 5.73
C TRP A 2 2.61 -7.29 4.88
N LEU A 3 3.88 -7.03 5.14
CA LEU A 3 4.76 -6.49 4.11
C LEU A 3 4.95 -7.62 3.11
N LEU A 4 4.15 -7.65 2.05
CA LEU A 4 4.46 -8.53 0.92
C LEU A 4 5.64 -7.90 0.17
N THR A 5 6.84 -8.14 0.68
CA THR A 5 8.07 -8.03 -0.08
C THR A 5 8.07 -9.19 -1.07
N TYR A 6 7.34 -9.03 -2.19
CA TYR A 6 7.48 -9.95 -3.31
C TYR A 6 8.91 -9.81 -3.83
N ASN A 7 9.62 -10.92 -3.71
CA ASN A 7 10.99 -11.27 -4.07
C ASN A 7 11.71 -10.44 -5.16
N THR A 8 11.91 -9.13 -4.96
CA THR A 8 12.99 -8.30 -5.50
C THR A 8 12.94 -6.97 -4.76
N PHE A 9 14.08 -6.40 -4.37
CA PHE A 9 14.20 -5.12 -3.64
C PHE A 9 13.64 -3.87 -4.40
N LEU A 10 12.79 -4.05 -5.40
CA LEU A 10 12.44 -3.04 -6.41
C LEU A 10 11.00 -2.52 -6.33
N GLU A 11 10.07 -3.21 -5.67
CA GLU A 11 8.65 -2.82 -5.68
C GLU A 11 8.06 -2.80 -4.26
N PHE A 12 7.58 -1.64 -3.81
CA PHE A 12 6.95 -1.50 -2.50
C PHE A 12 5.43 -1.43 -2.62
N ILE A 13 4.75 -2.44 -2.06
CA ILE A 13 3.29 -2.42 -1.88
C ILE A 13 3.02 -2.28 -0.39
N CYS A 14 2.55 -1.11 0.02
CA CYS A 14 2.11 -0.92 1.40
C CYS A 14 0.64 -1.33 1.53
N PHE A 15 0.40 -2.50 2.12
CA PHE A 15 -0.92 -2.92 2.58
C PHE A 15 -1.22 -2.30 3.95
N HIS A 16 -2.11 -1.32 3.96
CA HIS A 16 -2.62 -0.75 5.21
C HIS A 16 -3.91 -1.49 5.60
N LEU A 17 -3.79 -2.56 6.37
CA LEU A 17 -4.92 -3.23 7.02
C LEU A 17 -5.28 -2.43 8.27
N LEU A 18 -6.39 -1.69 8.22
CA LEU A 18 -6.94 -1.02 9.40
C LEU A 18 -7.87 -2.03 10.10
N THR A 19 -7.40 -2.56 11.23
CA THR A 19 -8.22 -3.36 12.14
C THR A 19 -9.24 -2.50 12.90
N ASP A 20 -8.99 -1.20 13.01
CA ASP A 20 -9.88 -0.24 13.64
C ASP A 20 -10.53 0.66 12.58
N LEU A 21 -11.87 0.67 12.56
CA LEU A 21 -12.76 1.39 11.64
C LEU A 21 -12.50 2.92 11.60
N PHE A 22 -11.81 3.46 12.61
CA PHE A 22 -11.66 4.91 12.80
C PHE A 22 -10.25 5.46 12.61
N SER A 23 -9.23 4.59 12.50
CA SER A 23 -7.85 5.05 12.38
C SER A 23 -7.62 5.75 11.03
N SER A 24 -7.29 7.04 11.08
CA SER A 24 -7.05 7.88 9.89
C SER A 24 -5.57 8.20 9.66
N PHE A 25 -4.68 7.50 10.38
CA PHE A 25 -3.23 7.73 10.40
C PHE A 25 -2.46 6.40 10.32
N VAL A 26 -1.17 6.50 10.01
CA VAL A 26 -0.29 5.33 9.91
C VAL A 26 -0.08 4.69 11.28
N GLN A 27 -0.41 3.41 11.43
CA GLN A 27 -0.30 2.70 12.70
C GLN A 27 1.15 2.58 13.22
N GLY A 28 1.30 2.56 14.56
CA GLY A 28 2.58 2.58 15.27
C GLY A 28 3.63 1.56 14.80
N PRO A 29 3.29 0.26 14.64
CA PRO A 29 4.26 -0.74 14.16
C PRO A 29 4.78 -0.45 12.74
N LEU A 30 3.89 -0.02 11.83
CA LEU A 30 4.28 0.33 10.47
C LEU A 30 5.13 1.59 10.44
N LYS A 31 4.75 2.62 11.22
CA LYS A 31 5.56 3.84 11.35
C LYS A 31 6.95 3.53 11.90
N ASN A 32 7.04 2.66 12.91
CA ASN A 32 8.32 2.23 13.46
C ASN A 32 9.18 1.48 12.44
N ALA A 33 8.60 0.57 11.65
CA ALA A 33 9.33 -0.13 10.58
C ALA A 33 9.86 0.85 9.52
N ILE A 34 9.03 1.82 9.11
CA ILE A 34 9.42 2.90 8.20
C ILE A 34 10.58 3.70 8.78
N ASP A 35 10.48 4.10 10.05
CA ASP A 35 11.48 4.93 10.73
C ASP A 35 12.81 4.22 10.92
N TRP A 36 12.81 2.90 11.12
CA TRP A 36 14.04 2.13 11.21
C TRP A 36 14.77 2.07 9.87
N ALA A 37 14.03 1.85 8.79
CA ALA A 37 14.58 1.72 7.44
C ALA A 37 14.91 3.08 6.79
N SER A 38 14.40 4.20 7.32
CA SER A 38 14.78 5.54 6.85
C SER A 38 16.10 6.04 7.42
N ARG A 39 16.63 5.38 8.47
CA ARG A 39 17.94 5.72 9.05
C ARG A 39 19.06 5.51 8.02
N PRO A 40 20.14 6.29 8.07
CA PRO A 40 21.24 6.14 7.13
C PRO A 40 21.83 4.72 7.11
N PRO A 41 21.96 4.09 5.93
CA PRO A 41 21.52 4.58 4.61
C PRO A 41 20.00 4.43 4.41
N ASN A 42 19.31 5.49 3.95
CA ASN A 42 17.88 5.44 3.66
C ASN A 42 17.61 4.41 2.55
N VAL A 43 16.95 3.30 2.89
CA VAL A 43 16.69 2.23 1.93
C VAL A 43 15.41 2.44 1.10
N TRP A 44 14.67 3.52 1.36
CA TRP A 44 13.41 3.82 0.67
C TRP A 44 13.58 4.67 -0.58
N ALA A 45 14.67 5.43 -0.67
CA ALA A 45 14.88 6.45 -1.70
C ALA A 45 14.80 5.87 -3.12
N ASP A 46 14.26 6.67 -4.05
CA ASP A 46 14.10 6.40 -5.48
C ASP A 46 13.21 5.20 -5.85
N LYS A 47 12.51 4.59 -4.88
CA LYS A 47 11.69 3.41 -5.16
C LYS A 47 10.26 3.75 -5.56
N ALA A 48 9.72 2.95 -6.49
CA ALA A 48 8.32 2.96 -6.83
C ALA A 48 7.49 2.34 -5.68
N ALA A 49 6.37 2.97 -5.35
CA ALA A 49 5.46 2.49 -4.32
C ALA A 49 3.99 2.61 -4.74
N ALA A 50 3.18 1.66 -4.31
CA ALA A 50 1.72 1.74 -4.33
C ALA A 50 1.15 1.59 -2.92
N ILE A 51 0.01 2.24 -2.69
CA ILE A 51 -0.70 2.19 -1.43
C ILE A 51 -2.06 1.55 -1.67
N VAL A 52 -2.37 0.51 -0.91
CA VAL A 52 -3.69 -0.09 -0.85
C VAL A 52 -4.10 -0.16 0.61
N SER A 53 -5.33 0.24 0.90
CA SER A 53 -5.89 0.10 2.25
C SER A 53 -7.11 -0.81 2.24
N ALA A 54 -7.21 -1.61 3.30
CA ALA A 54 -8.35 -2.48 3.57
C ALA A 54 -8.85 -2.10 4.97
N ALA A 55 -9.95 -1.35 4.99
CA ALA A 55 -10.49 -0.68 6.18
C ALA A 55 -12.01 -0.63 6.12
N GLY A 56 -12.68 -0.32 7.23
CA GLY A 56 -14.08 0.05 7.18
C GLY A 56 -14.27 1.55 7.02
N GLY A 57 -15.12 1.96 6.07
CA GLY A 57 -15.46 3.37 5.86
C GLY A 57 -14.31 4.23 5.30
N SER A 58 -14.35 5.54 5.57
CA SER A 58 -13.46 6.55 4.97
C SER A 58 -12.08 6.68 5.64
N GLY A 59 -11.83 5.99 6.75
CA GLY A 59 -10.54 6.03 7.46
C GLY A 59 -9.39 5.56 6.59
N GLY A 60 -9.65 4.53 5.77
CA GLY A 60 -8.67 3.97 4.83
C GLY A 60 -8.16 4.99 3.82
N ALA A 61 -8.98 5.94 3.35
CA ALA A 61 -8.57 6.94 2.37
C ALA A 61 -7.67 8.02 2.98
N ARG A 62 -8.03 8.51 4.17
CA ARG A 62 -7.25 9.53 4.90
C ARG A 62 -5.86 9.02 5.28
N ALA A 63 -5.77 7.76 5.70
CA ALA A 63 -4.49 7.12 6.02
C ALA A 63 -3.56 7.04 4.79
N GLN A 64 -4.09 6.81 3.59
CA GLN A 64 -3.26 6.80 2.37
C GLN A 64 -2.64 8.16 2.08
N TYR A 65 -3.41 9.24 2.19
CA TYR A 65 -2.87 10.60 1.96
C TYR A 65 -1.79 10.96 2.98
N HIS A 66 -1.97 10.61 4.25
CA HIS A 66 -0.95 10.79 5.26
C HIS A 66 0.33 9.97 4.96
N LEU A 67 0.19 8.74 4.47
CA LEU A 67 1.34 7.93 4.07
C LEU A 67 2.06 8.51 2.85
N ARG A 68 1.34 9.13 1.90
CA ARG A 68 1.95 9.86 0.79
C ARG A 68 2.80 11.04 1.28
N GLN A 69 2.32 11.78 2.29
CA GLN A 69 3.12 12.86 2.91
C GLN A 69 4.40 12.32 3.55
N ILE A 70 4.32 11.19 4.26
CA ILE A 70 5.51 10.53 4.82
C ILE A 70 6.48 10.10 3.71
N GLY A 71 5.97 9.54 2.61
CA GLY A 71 6.85 9.06 1.53
C GLY A 71 7.59 10.19 0.79
N VAL A 72 7.14 11.45 0.87
CA VAL A 72 7.95 12.59 0.41
C VAL A 72 9.26 12.69 1.19
N TYR A 73 9.23 12.50 2.52
CA TYR A 73 10.45 12.51 3.34
C TYR A 73 11.35 11.29 3.05
N LEU A 74 10.75 10.16 2.71
CA LEU A 74 11.47 8.92 2.40
C LEU A 74 12.05 8.88 0.97
N ASP A 75 11.71 9.88 0.15
CA ASP A 75 12.03 9.96 -1.27
C ASP A 75 11.43 8.79 -2.09
N LEU A 76 10.17 8.46 -1.80
CA LEU A 76 9.38 7.44 -2.52
C LEU A 76 8.60 8.04 -3.69
N HIS A 77 8.54 7.30 -4.78
CA HIS A 77 7.75 7.64 -5.96
C HIS A 77 6.43 6.85 -5.95
N PHE A 78 5.30 7.51 -5.70
CA PHE A 78 4.01 6.82 -5.63
C PHE A 78 3.27 6.74 -6.96
N VAL A 79 2.62 5.60 -7.18
CA VAL A 79 1.53 5.48 -8.15
C VAL A 79 0.32 6.28 -7.66
N ASN A 80 -0.17 7.17 -8.51
CA ASN A 80 -1.32 8.02 -8.21
C ASN A 80 -2.64 7.46 -8.74
N LYS A 81 -2.61 6.57 -9.74
CA LYS A 81 -3.81 5.96 -10.32
C LYS A 81 -3.56 4.51 -10.76
N PRO A 82 -4.54 3.60 -10.60
CA PRO A 82 -5.81 3.81 -9.90
C PRO A 82 -5.63 3.91 -8.37
N GLU A 83 -6.42 4.75 -7.70
CA GLU A 83 -6.51 4.73 -6.24
C GLU A 83 -7.47 3.61 -5.83
N TYR A 84 -7.06 2.79 -4.86
CA TYR A 84 -7.89 1.67 -4.42
C TYR A 84 -7.97 1.57 -2.90
N PHE A 85 -9.21 1.49 -2.43
CA PHE A 85 -9.59 1.39 -1.03
C PHE A 85 -10.61 0.25 -0.93
N LEU A 86 -10.24 -0.82 -0.24
CA LEU A 86 -11.12 -1.95 0.00
C LEU A 86 -11.92 -1.71 1.28
N ASN A 87 -13.25 -1.69 1.15
CA ASN A 87 -14.14 -1.71 2.31
C ASN A 87 -14.25 -3.13 2.86
N ALA A 88 -13.30 -3.52 3.71
CA ALA A 88 -13.07 -4.91 4.11
C ALA A 88 -14.25 -5.52 4.89
N PHE A 89 -15.00 -4.70 5.62
CA PHE A 89 -16.08 -5.15 6.52
C PHE A 89 -17.48 -4.99 5.92
N GLN A 90 -17.60 -4.48 4.69
CA GLN A 90 -18.89 -4.34 4.03
C GLN A 90 -19.35 -5.68 3.46
N PRO A 91 -20.62 -6.09 3.67
CA PRO A 91 -21.19 -7.26 2.99
C PRO A 91 -21.26 -7.05 1.46
N PRO A 92 -21.03 -8.10 0.65
CA PRO A 92 -20.63 -9.47 1.02
C PRO A 92 -19.18 -9.54 1.51
N ALA A 93 -18.89 -10.54 2.36
CA ALA A 93 -17.57 -10.73 2.96
C ALA A 93 -16.47 -10.74 1.88
N LYS A 94 -15.42 -9.93 2.10
CA LYS A 94 -14.32 -9.76 1.15
C LYS A 94 -13.19 -10.76 1.38
N PHE A 95 -13.08 -11.29 2.59
CA PHE A 95 -12.06 -12.25 2.99
C PHE A 95 -12.69 -13.54 3.52
N ASP A 96 -12.03 -14.68 3.30
CA ASP A 96 -12.37 -15.95 3.95
C ASP A 96 -11.81 -16.04 5.38
N SER A 97 -12.06 -17.17 6.05
CA SER A 97 -11.57 -17.42 7.42
C SER A 97 -10.05 -17.47 7.53
N ASP A 98 -9.36 -17.75 6.43
CA ASP A 98 -7.90 -17.85 6.36
C ASP A 98 -7.26 -16.49 6.01
N GLY A 99 -8.09 -15.47 5.76
CA GLY A 99 -7.64 -14.12 5.41
C GLY A 99 -7.32 -13.93 3.92
N ASN A 100 -7.72 -14.85 3.05
CA ASN A 100 -7.57 -14.69 1.60
C ASN A 100 -8.67 -13.78 1.05
N LEU A 101 -8.30 -12.89 0.13
CA LEU A 101 -9.26 -12.06 -0.60
C LEU A 101 -10.07 -12.96 -1.55
N ILE A 102 -11.38 -13.08 -1.32
CA ILE A 102 -12.29 -13.93 -2.12
C ILE A 102 -13.14 -13.15 -3.12
N ASP A 103 -13.23 -11.82 -2.96
CA ASP A 103 -14.03 -10.95 -3.82
C ASP A 103 -13.34 -10.68 -5.17
N GLU A 104 -13.94 -11.17 -6.26
CA GLU A 104 -13.36 -11.07 -7.61
C GLU A 104 -13.18 -9.62 -8.10
N GLU A 105 -14.16 -8.75 -7.85
CA GLU A 105 -14.05 -7.32 -8.21
C GLU A 105 -12.86 -6.65 -7.49
N SER A 106 -12.65 -7.00 -6.22
CA SER A 106 -11.51 -6.50 -5.44
C SER A 106 -10.18 -7.04 -5.97
N LYS A 107 -10.13 -8.31 -6.40
CA LYS A 107 -8.94 -8.89 -7.06
C LYS A 107 -8.62 -8.16 -8.35
N GLU A 108 -9.61 -7.85 -9.18
CA GLU A 108 -9.42 -7.11 -10.43
C GLU A 108 -8.87 -5.70 -10.19
N LYS A 109 -9.44 -4.97 -9.23
CA LYS A 109 -8.96 -3.63 -8.86
C LYS A 109 -7.55 -3.67 -8.29
N LEU A 110 -7.25 -4.64 -7.42
CA LEU A 110 -5.90 -4.84 -6.90
C LEU A 110 -4.92 -5.16 -8.02
N LYS A 111 -5.30 -6.02 -8.98
CA LYS A 111 -4.51 -6.31 -10.17
C LYS A 111 -4.22 -5.06 -10.99
N ALA A 112 -5.19 -4.15 -11.15
CA ALA A 112 -4.97 -2.89 -11.86
C ALA A 112 -3.93 -2.00 -11.16
N VAL A 113 -3.95 -1.93 -9.82
CA VAL A 113 -2.92 -1.21 -9.04
C VAL A 113 -1.55 -1.84 -9.24
N LEU A 114 -1.44 -3.16 -9.20
CA LEU A 114 -0.18 -3.89 -9.40
C LEU A 114 0.39 -3.68 -10.81
N LEU A 115 -0.46 -3.71 -11.83
CA LEU A 115 -0.04 -3.42 -13.20
C LEU A 115 0.45 -1.98 -13.36
N ALA A 116 -0.22 -1.01 -12.72
CA ALA A 116 0.21 0.38 -12.72
C ALA A 116 1.56 0.56 -11.99
N LEU A 117 1.76 -0.13 -10.86
CA LEU A 117 3.03 -0.14 -10.13
C LEU A 117 4.17 -0.73 -10.97
N ARG A 118 3.93 -1.87 -11.60
CA ARG A 118 4.93 -2.49 -12.48
C ARG A 118 5.31 -1.56 -13.63
N ALA A 119 4.33 -0.99 -14.33
CA ALA A 119 4.59 -0.06 -15.43
C ALA A 119 5.37 1.18 -14.96
N PHE A 120 5.03 1.71 -13.78
CA PHE A 120 5.73 2.86 -13.21
C PHE A 120 7.17 2.52 -12.78
N THR A 121 7.39 1.34 -12.21
CA THR A 121 8.72 0.83 -11.84
C THR A 121 9.62 0.72 -13.06
N LEU A 122 9.13 0.11 -14.15
CA LEU A 122 9.87 0.00 -15.41
C LEU A 122 10.23 1.37 -15.99
N ARG A 123 9.29 2.32 -15.93
CA ARG A 123 9.52 3.71 -16.34
C ARG A 123 10.62 4.38 -15.51
N LEU A 124 10.65 4.21 -14.19
CA LEU A 124 11.71 4.77 -13.33
C LEU A 124 13.08 4.14 -13.62
N GLN A 125 13.10 2.88 -14.03
CA GLN A 125 14.33 2.18 -14.43
C GLN A 125 14.81 2.54 -15.85
N GLY A 126 14.03 3.33 -16.60
CA GLY A 126 14.34 3.67 -18.00
C GLY A 126 14.15 2.51 -18.97
N ILE A 127 13.45 1.46 -18.55
CA ILE A 127 13.14 0.27 -19.36
C ILE A 127 11.74 0.50 -19.93
N CYS A 128 11.68 1.04 -21.16
CA CYS A 128 10.43 1.26 -21.90
C CYS A 128 10.15 0.10 -22.85
#